data_AF-A5UKH2-F1
#
_entry.id   AF-A5UKH2-F1
#
_cell.length_a   1.000
_cell.length_b   1.000
_cell.length_c   1.000
_cell.angle_alpha   90.00
_cell.angle_beta   90.00
_cell.angle_gamma   90.00
#
_symmetry.space_group_name_H-M   'P 1'
#
loop_
_entity.id
_entity.type
_entity.pdbx_description
1 polymer ?
#
loop_
_entity_poly.entity_id
_entity_poly.type
_entity_poly.pdbx_seq_one_letter_code
_entity_poly.pdbx_strand_id
1 'polypeptide(L)'
;MDVRIVDYGENADGGFISYNISGLSQNQLEFLNNNLDDETQITNDNLILKTKFKKEFFPFQSRESKIKVEDFISREEIEMAIFLSSFLEDMD
;
A
#
# COMPACT_ATOMS: atom_id res chain seq x y z
N MET A 1 10.43 1.64 8.59
CA MET A 1 9.11 1.52 7.97
C MET A 1 8.86 0.06 7.66
N ASP A 2 7.75 -0.49 8.16
CA ASP A 2 7.25 -1.83 7.82
C ASP A 2 5.89 -1.67 7.15
N VAL A 3 5.69 -2.33 6.01
CA VAL A 3 4.47 -2.25 5.19
C VAL A 3 3.87 -3.63 5.10
N ARG A 4 2.60 -3.76 5.48
CA ARG A 4 1.86 -5.03 5.44
C ARG A 4 0.55 -4.90 4.71
N ILE A 5 0.25 -5.83 3.81
CA ILE A 5 -1.09 -5.93 3.22
C ILE A 5 -2.04 -6.50 4.27
N VAL A 6 -3.14 -5.79 4.54
CA VAL A 6 -4.16 -6.20 5.52
C VAL A 6 -5.48 -6.59 4.86
N ASP A 7 -5.74 -6.10 3.66
CA ASP A 7 -6.90 -6.51 2.85
C ASP A 7 -6.62 -6.25 1.37
N TYR A 8 -7.23 -7.01 0.48
CA TYR A 8 -7.21 -6.76 -0.96
C TYR A 8 -8.41 -7.44 -1.61
N GLY A 9 -8.87 -6.86 -2.72
CA GLY A 9 -10.02 -7.39 -3.42
C GLY A 9 -10.13 -6.89 -4.85
N GLU A 10 -10.91 -7.61 -5.65
CA GLU A 10 -11.21 -7.24 -7.04
C GLU A 10 -12.73 -7.12 -7.20
N ASN A 11 -13.18 -6.09 -7.90
CA ASN A 11 -14.56 -5.89 -8.31
C ASN A 11 -14.63 -5.53 -9.81
N ALA A 12 -15.82 -5.17 -10.29
CA ALA A 12 -16.04 -4.86 -11.71
C ALA A 12 -15.22 -3.64 -12.20
N ASP A 13 -14.90 -2.71 -11.30
CA ASP A 13 -14.23 -1.44 -11.61
C ASP A 13 -12.71 -1.53 -11.47
N GLY A 14 -12.19 -2.63 -10.91
CA GLY A 14 -10.76 -2.85 -10.71
C GLY A 14 -10.46 -3.56 -9.39
N GLY A 15 -9.23 -3.39 -8.92
CA GLY A 15 -8.77 -3.96 -7.65
C GLY A 15 -8.47 -2.90 -6.60
N PHE A 16 -8.38 -3.31 -5.36
CA PHE A 16 -7.82 -2.47 -4.29
C PHE A 16 -6.87 -3.29 -3.42
N ILE A 17 -5.95 -2.58 -2.78
CA ILE A 17 -5.08 -3.12 -1.75
C ILE A 17 -5.09 -2.13 -0.59
N SER A 18 -5.26 -2.65 0.62
CA SER A 18 -5.14 -1.91 1.86
C SER A 18 -3.88 -2.33 2.59
N TYR A 19 -3.04 -1.35 2.92
CA TYR A 19 -1.77 -1.53 3.61
C TYR A 19 -1.85 -0.93 5.01
N ASN A 20 -1.21 -1.58 5.97
CA ASN A 20 -0.87 -1.02 7.26
C ASN A 20 0.62 -0.69 7.28
N ILE A 21 0.95 0.59 7.46
CA ILE A 21 2.31 1.10 7.51
C ILE A 21 2.65 1.48 8.94
N SER A 22 3.74 0.94 9.45
CA SER A 22 4.20 1.16 10.83
C SER A 22 5.69 1.50 10.90
N GLY A 23 6.16 1.91 12.07
CA GLY A 23 7.56 2.26 12.29
C GLY A 23 7.98 3.56 11.60
N LEU A 24 7.07 4.52 11.56
CA LEU A 24 7.29 5.91 11.11
C LEU A 24 7.05 6.86 12.27
N SER A 25 7.70 8.03 12.24
CA SER A 25 7.41 9.11 13.19
C SER A 25 6.07 9.78 12.87
N GLN A 26 5.49 10.47 13.85
CA GLN A 26 4.22 11.20 13.64
C GLN A 26 4.29 12.20 12.48
N ASN A 27 5.38 12.95 12.34
CA ASN A 27 5.56 13.90 11.24
C ASN A 27 5.56 13.20 9.87
N GLN A 28 6.17 12.01 9.77
CA GLN A 28 6.18 11.22 8.53
C GLN A 28 4.78 10.67 8.21
N LEU A 29 4.05 10.21 9.22
CA LEU A 29 2.66 9.75 9.05
C LEU A 29 1.76 10.88 8.55
N GLU A 30 1.86 12.06 9.17
CA GLU A 30 1.09 13.25 8.76
C GLU A 30 1.47 13.71 7.36
N PHE A 31 2.76 13.69 7.01
CA PHE A 31 3.20 14.03 5.66
C PHE A 31 2.60 13.10 4.62
N LEU A 32 2.69 11.78 4.79
CA LEU A 32 2.10 10.82 3.86
C LEU A 32 0.58 11.01 3.75
N ASN A 33 -0.11 11.17 4.89
CA ASN A 33 -1.56 11.34 4.92
C ASN A 33 -2.05 12.61 4.18
N ASN A 34 -1.21 13.65 4.13
CA ASN A 34 -1.59 14.93 3.52
C ASN A 34 -1.20 15.06 2.04
N ASN A 35 -0.29 14.21 1.56
CA ASN A 35 0.33 14.38 0.24
C ASN A 35 0.10 13.18 -0.70
N LEU A 36 -0.31 12.01 -0.19
CA LEU A 36 -0.76 10.91 -1.03
C LEU A 36 -2.16 11.21 -1.58
N ASP A 37 -2.37 10.96 -2.88
CA ASP A 37 -3.68 11.10 -3.54
C ASP A 37 -4.68 10.00 -3.11
N ASP A 38 -4.16 8.88 -2.61
CA ASP A 38 -4.94 7.72 -2.18
C ASP A 38 -5.64 7.93 -0.83
N GLU A 39 -6.64 7.09 -0.55
CA GLU A 39 -7.37 7.14 0.71
C GLU A 39 -6.45 6.71 1.86
N THR A 40 -6.24 7.61 2.82
CA THR A 40 -5.37 7.40 3.97
C THR A 40 -6.07 7.67 5.30
N GLN A 41 -5.65 6.96 6.33
CA GLN A 41 -6.12 7.17 7.70
C GLN A 41 -5.03 6.82 8.72
N ILE A 42 -4.69 7.75 9.60
CA ILE A 42 -3.80 7.48 10.74
C ILE A 42 -4.60 6.81 11.87
N THR A 43 -4.16 5.64 12.33
CA THR A 43 -4.77 4.90 13.45
C THR A 43 -3.68 4.21 14.28
N ASN A 44 -3.72 4.31 15.61
CA ASN A 44 -2.79 3.63 16.54
C ASN A 44 -1.30 3.72 16.12
N ASP A 45 -0.81 4.94 15.84
CA ASP A 45 0.57 5.21 15.40
C ASP A 45 0.98 4.54 14.07
N ASN A 46 0.00 4.10 13.29
CA ASN A 46 0.17 3.54 11.95
C ASN A 46 -0.62 4.36 10.92
N LEU A 47 -0.27 4.18 9.64
CA LEU A 47 -1.04 4.68 8.51
C LEU A 47 -1.75 3.50 7.82
N ILE A 48 -3.06 3.59 7.67
CA ILE A 48 -3.81 2.75 6.75
C ILE A 48 -3.87 3.45 5.41
N LEU A 49 -3.36 2.82 4.37
CA LEU A 49 -3.37 3.32 2.99
C LEU A 49 -4.21 2.38 2.13
N LYS A 50 -5.15 2.92 1.35
CA LYS A 50 -5.96 2.14 0.42
C LYS A 50 -5.78 2.65 -1.01
N THR A 51 -5.09 1.86 -1.81
CA THR A 51 -4.82 2.16 -3.22
C THR A 51 -5.80 1.42 -4.11
N LYS A 52 -6.36 2.13 -5.09
CA LYS A 52 -7.26 1.56 -6.12
C LYS A 52 -6.51 1.39 -7.43
N PHE A 53 -6.67 0.24 -8.04
CA PHE A 53 -6.03 -0.14 -9.28
C PHE A 53 -7.07 -0.32 -10.37
N LYS A 54 -6.80 0.19 -11.57
CA LYS A 54 -7.50 -0.31 -12.75
C LYS A 54 -7.17 -1.79 -12.90
N LYS A 55 -8.12 -2.56 -13.43
CA LYS A 55 -8.01 -4.01 -13.58
C LYS A 55 -6.66 -4.46 -14.16
N GLU A 56 -6.23 -3.83 -15.25
CA GLU A 56 -4.97 -4.15 -15.95
C GLU A 56 -3.70 -3.99 -15.10
N PHE A 57 -3.72 -3.13 -14.07
CA PHE A 57 -2.61 -2.87 -13.16
C PHE A 57 -2.75 -3.58 -11.81
N PHE A 58 -3.83 -4.33 -11.59
CA PHE A 58 -4.04 -4.98 -10.30
C PHE A 58 -3.07 -6.16 -10.11
N PRO A 59 -2.22 -6.17 -9.06
CA PRO A 59 -1.16 -7.17 -8.89
C PRO A 59 -1.67 -8.61 -8.76
N PHE A 60 -2.88 -8.79 -8.21
CA PHE A 60 -3.42 -10.12 -7.87
C PHE A 60 -4.42 -10.69 -8.89
N GLN A 61 -4.56 -10.09 -10.08
CA GLN A 61 -5.56 -10.52 -11.08
C GLN A 61 -5.24 -11.87 -11.76
N SER A 62 -3.96 -12.24 -11.85
CA SER A 62 -3.52 -13.38 -12.66
C SER A 62 -3.86 -14.74 -12.03
N ARG A 63 -3.87 -15.80 -12.84
CA ARG A 63 -4.03 -17.16 -12.30
C ARG A 63 -2.81 -17.58 -11.46
N GLU A 64 -1.62 -17.11 -11.83
CA GLU A 64 -0.37 -17.41 -11.13
C GLU A 64 -0.34 -16.77 -9.74
N SER A 65 -0.79 -15.51 -9.62
CA SER A 65 -0.90 -14.83 -8.32
C SER A 65 -1.86 -15.52 -7.36
N LYS A 66 -2.86 -16.25 -7.87
CA LYS A 66 -3.78 -17.04 -7.04
C LYS A 66 -3.16 -18.36 -6.54
N ILE A 67 -2.09 -18.85 -7.18
CA ILE A 67 -1.38 -20.08 -6.79
C ILE A 67 -0.22 -19.77 -5.84
N LYS A 68 0.47 -18.65 -6.06
CA LYS A 68 1.63 -18.20 -5.26
C LYS A 68 1.35 -16.85 -4.60
N VAL A 69 0.24 -16.75 -3.90
CA VAL A 69 -0.24 -15.47 -3.36
C VAL A 69 0.78 -14.80 -2.43
N GLU A 70 1.49 -15.58 -1.62
CA GLU A 70 2.51 -15.09 -0.68
C GLU A 70 3.69 -14.39 -1.38
N ASP A 71 4.12 -14.90 -2.55
CA ASP A 71 5.20 -14.28 -3.32
C ASP A 71 4.77 -12.90 -3.85
N PHE A 72 3.51 -12.78 -4.29
CA PHE A 72 2.95 -11.53 -4.77
C PHE A 72 2.71 -10.54 -3.63
N ILE A 73 2.22 -11.02 -2.47
CA ILE A 73 2.07 -10.19 -1.26
C ILE A 73 3.43 -9.63 -0.86
N SER A 74 4.45 -10.50 -0.74
CA SER A 74 5.80 -10.09 -0.34
C SER A 74 6.40 -9.07 -1.32
N ARG A 75 6.22 -9.30 -2.62
CA ARG A 75 6.68 -8.38 -3.66
C ARG A 75 5.99 -7.02 -3.57
N GLU A 76 4.68 -7.02 -3.42
CA GLU A 76 3.88 -5.80 -3.33
C GLU A 76 4.19 -4.99 -2.07
N GLU A 77 4.41 -5.65 -0.92
CA GLU A 77 4.86 -5.00 0.31
C GLU A 77 6.22 -4.30 0.12
N ILE A 78 7.16 -4.93 -0.61
CA ILE A 78 8.46 -4.34 -0.94
C ILE A 78 8.30 -3.16 -1.89
N GLU A 79 7.51 -3.31 -2.97
CA GLU A 79 7.28 -2.25 -3.95
C GLU A 79 6.63 -1.01 -3.29
N MET A 80 5.64 -1.21 -2.42
CA MET A 80 5.00 -0.14 -1.67
C MET A 80 5.96 0.51 -0.66
N ALA A 81 6.80 -0.26 0.03
CA ALA A 81 7.80 0.30 0.93
C ALA A 81 8.82 1.18 0.18
N ILE A 82 9.24 0.79 -1.03
CA ILE A 82 10.14 1.59 -1.87
C ILE A 82 9.43 2.88 -2.31
N PHE A 83 8.18 2.77 -2.80
CA PHE A 83 7.39 3.93 -3.20
C PHE A 83 7.25 4.96 -2.07
N LEU A 84 6.82 4.53 -0.89
CA LEU A 84 6.65 5.43 0.26
C LEU A 84 7.98 5.99 0.74
N SER A 85 9.08 5.23 0.66
CA SER A 85 10.41 5.75 1.00
C SER A 85 10.80 6.89 0.07
N SER A 86 10.61 6.73 -1.24
CA SER A 86 10.88 7.79 -2.22
C SER A 86 10.02 9.04 -2.00
N PHE A 87 8.81 8.86 -1.50
CA PHE A 87 7.91 9.96 -1.19
C PHE A 87 8.34 10.71 0.09
N LEU A 88 8.86 9.98 1.09
CA LEU A 88 9.40 10.57 2.31
C LEU A 88 10.74 11.29 2.08
N GLU A 89 11.51 10.92 1.06
CA GLU A 89 12.74 11.64 0.68
C GLU A 89 12.44 13.09 0.25
N ASP A 90 11.23 13.38 -0.25
CA ASP A 90 10.80 14.74 -0.60
C ASP A 90 10.43 15.61 0.63
N MET A 91 10.47 15.04 1.85
CA MET A 91 10.26 15.80 3.09
C MET A 91 11.46 16.65 3.52
N ASP A 92 12.66 16.31 3.02
CA ASP A 92 13.94 16.90 3.45
C ASP A 92 14.26 18.26 2.79
#